data_AF-A0A536ZF98-F1
#
_entry.id   AF-A0A536ZF98-F1
#
_cell.length_a   1.000
_cell.length_b   1.000
_cell.length_c   1.000
_cell.angle_alpha   90.00
_cell.angle_beta   90.00
_cell.angle_gamma   90.00
#
_symmetry.space_group_name_H-M   'P 1'
#
loop_
_entity.id
_entity.type
_entity.pdbx_description
1 polymer ?
#
loop_
_entity_poly.entity_id
_entity_poly.type
_entity_poly.pdbx_seq_one_letter_code
_entity_poly.pdbx_strand_id
1 'polypeptide(L)'
;MTVRIAPCIAAALFAALLPHALAQQAPPPPPKSATVVQERIPGLTPELAEAARMIRDGQYVSALAKIDGVLATDSKNPQARFLKGVVQNDQADTEAAKATFQQLTEDYPELPEPYNNLAVIWAQQGEYEKARRALELALLTRPEYGIAHENLGDIYARLASVEYDRAVGLDKSNKSAQTKLTLVRELFAVAPSATPVKLPEPKPAGAPKKQ
;
A
#
# COMPACT_ATOMS: atom_id res chain seq x y z
N MET A 1 -31.27 52.58 -60.66
CA MET A 1 -31.24 51.10 -60.80
C MET A 1 -30.80 50.50 -59.48
N THR A 2 -31.71 49.81 -58.83
CA THR A 2 -31.55 49.06 -57.58
C THR A 2 -30.81 47.75 -57.81
N VAL A 3 -29.75 47.47 -57.04
CA VAL A 3 -29.36 46.10 -56.69
C VAL A 3 -28.87 46.09 -55.24
N ARG A 4 -29.67 45.46 -54.37
CA ARG A 4 -29.27 44.94 -53.05
C ARG A 4 -28.67 43.54 -53.27
N ILE A 5 -27.52 43.24 -52.67
CA ILE A 5 -27.11 41.86 -52.37
C ILE A 5 -26.58 41.83 -50.93
N ALA A 6 -27.11 40.86 -50.19
CA ALA A 6 -27.00 40.64 -48.75
C ALA A 6 -25.64 40.04 -48.32
N PRO A 7 -25.32 40.02 -47.01
CA PRO A 7 -24.02 39.57 -46.50
C PRO A 7 -23.97 38.03 -46.35
N CYS A 8 -22.90 37.41 -46.82
CA CYS A 8 -22.59 36.00 -46.53
C CYS A 8 -21.94 35.89 -45.14
N ILE A 9 -22.67 35.32 -44.20
CA ILE A 9 -22.19 34.90 -42.89
C ILE A 9 -21.42 33.58 -43.10
N ALA A 10 -20.09 33.63 -43.01
CA ALA A 10 -19.27 32.42 -42.92
C ALA A 10 -19.18 32.00 -41.45
N ALA A 11 -20.01 31.02 -41.07
CA ALA A 11 -19.91 30.34 -39.78
C ALA A 11 -18.69 29.40 -39.81
N ALA A 12 -17.60 29.77 -39.11
CA ALA A 12 -16.48 28.88 -38.86
C ALA A 12 -16.88 27.86 -37.78
N LEU A 13 -17.08 26.61 -38.18
CA LEU A 13 -17.29 25.49 -37.27
C LEU A 13 -16.00 25.24 -36.45
N PHE A 14 -16.15 25.32 -35.13
CA PHE A 14 -15.21 24.83 -34.13
C PHE A 14 -15.04 23.31 -34.29
N ALA A 15 -13.81 22.86 -34.57
CA ALA A 15 -13.38 21.49 -34.31
C ALA A 15 -12.20 21.53 -33.34
N ALA A 16 -12.51 21.71 -32.05
CA ALA A 16 -11.53 21.54 -30.99
C ALA A 16 -11.22 20.03 -30.86
N LEU A 17 -10.07 19.62 -31.39
CA LEU A 17 -9.45 18.34 -31.09
C LEU A 17 -9.05 18.35 -29.61
N LEU A 18 -9.86 17.71 -28.76
CA LEU A 18 -9.45 17.40 -27.40
C LEU A 18 -8.41 16.27 -27.46
N PRO A 19 -7.22 16.42 -26.82
CA PRO A 19 -6.33 15.30 -26.64
C PRO A 19 -7.00 14.30 -25.69
N HIS A 20 -7.04 13.04 -26.10
CA HIS A 20 -7.35 11.91 -25.22
C HIS A 20 -6.29 11.91 -24.10
N ALA A 21 -6.61 12.58 -22.99
CA ALA A 21 -5.86 12.42 -21.76
C ALA A 21 -6.00 10.94 -21.37
N LEU A 22 -4.89 10.22 -21.39
CA LEU A 22 -4.74 8.98 -20.64
C LEU A 22 -5.02 9.37 -19.19
N ALA A 23 -6.27 9.18 -18.76
CA ALA A 23 -6.62 9.16 -17.35
C ALA A 23 -5.79 8.02 -16.75
N GLN A 24 -4.63 8.37 -16.21
CA GLN A 24 -3.95 7.55 -15.22
C GLN A 24 -4.97 7.38 -14.11
N GLN A 25 -5.64 6.22 -14.11
CA GLN A 25 -6.46 5.81 -12.98
C GLN A 25 -5.57 5.96 -11.76
N ALA A 26 -6.05 6.73 -10.77
CA ALA A 26 -5.34 6.92 -9.53
C ALA A 26 -4.88 5.56 -9.03
N PRO A 27 -3.61 5.43 -8.57
CA PRO A 27 -3.14 4.17 -8.03
C PRO A 27 -4.15 3.69 -6.99
N PRO A 28 -4.50 2.39 -6.99
CA PRO A 28 -5.44 1.85 -6.01
C PRO A 28 -4.97 2.28 -4.62
N PRO A 29 -5.92 2.60 -3.73
CA PRO A 29 -5.60 3.16 -2.43
C PRO A 29 -4.52 2.31 -1.77
N PRO A 30 -3.57 2.97 -1.07
CA PRO A 30 -2.57 2.22 -0.34
C PRO A 30 -3.28 1.23 0.58
N PRO A 31 -2.69 0.06 0.87
CA PRO A 31 -3.19 -0.77 1.95
C PRO A 31 -3.39 0.14 3.16
N LYS A 32 -4.58 0.07 3.80
CA LYS A 32 -4.80 0.78 5.07
C LYS A 32 -3.59 0.45 5.92
N SER A 33 -2.89 1.49 6.36
CA SER A 33 -1.67 1.33 7.12
C SER A 33 -1.85 0.17 8.09
N ALA A 34 -1.13 -0.92 7.85
CA ALA A 34 -0.88 -1.92 8.87
C ALA A 34 0.05 -1.33 9.95
N THR A 35 -0.04 0.00 10.21
CA THR A 35 0.29 0.64 11.48
C THR A 35 -0.68 0.13 12.54
N VAL A 36 -0.82 -1.18 12.66
CA VAL A 36 -1.33 -1.71 13.87
C VAL A 36 -0.12 -2.08 14.68
N VAL A 37 0.06 -1.33 15.76
CA VAL A 37 0.70 -1.82 16.98
C VAL A 37 -0.15 -2.99 17.52
N GLN A 38 -0.39 -4.03 16.71
CA GLN A 38 -1.17 -5.23 17.04
C GLN A 38 -0.23 -6.35 17.45
N GLU A 39 1.00 -6.38 16.95
CA GLU A 39 2.02 -7.19 17.60
C GLU A 39 2.45 -6.50 18.89
N ARG A 40 2.45 -7.26 19.99
CA ARG A 40 3.18 -6.87 21.20
C ARG A 40 4.62 -6.67 20.76
N ILE A 41 5.04 -5.42 20.54
CA ILE A 41 6.45 -5.07 20.41
C ILE A 41 7.13 -5.65 21.66
N PRO A 42 7.98 -6.68 21.53
CA PRO A 42 8.58 -7.31 22.70
C PRO A 42 9.43 -6.28 23.46
N GLY A 43 9.35 -6.33 24.80
CA GLY A 43 10.16 -5.46 25.65
C GLY A 43 9.67 -4.01 25.77
N LEU A 44 8.41 -3.72 25.44
CA LEU A 44 7.84 -2.39 25.65
C LEU A 44 7.82 -2.03 27.15
N THR A 45 8.46 -0.93 27.52
CA THR A 45 8.34 -0.38 28.87
C THR A 45 6.90 0.11 29.12
N PRO A 46 6.44 0.25 30.37
CA PRO A 46 5.11 0.79 30.66
C PRO A 46 4.86 2.15 30.01
N GLU A 47 5.88 3.00 29.95
CA GLU A 47 5.81 4.32 29.32
C GLU A 47 5.64 4.24 27.79
N LEU A 48 6.37 3.35 27.11
CA LEU A 48 6.20 3.14 25.68
C LEU A 48 4.90 2.39 25.35
N ALA A 49 4.39 1.56 26.26
CA ALA A 49 3.07 0.94 26.12
C ALA A 49 1.94 1.97 26.22
N GLU A 50 2.09 2.97 27.07
CA GLU A 50 1.19 4.11 27.14
C GLU A 50 1.26 4.96 25.85
N ALA A 51 2.46 5.28 25.38
CA ALA A 51 2.65 5.99 24.11
C ALA A 51 2.00 5.23 22.93
N ALA A 52 2.17 3.91 22.88
CA ALA A 52 1.53 3.06 21.87
C ALA A 52 -0.02 3.10 21.94
N ARG A 53 -0.60 3.23 23.14
CA ARG A 53 -2.05 3.44 23.29
C ARG A 53 -2.45 4.83 22.77
N MET A 54 -1.72 5.87 23.14
CA MET A 54 -1.95 7.23 22.65
C MET A 54 -1.90 7.30 21.12
N ILE A 55 -0.98 6.58 20.47
CA ILE A 55 -0.90 6.47 19.01
C ILE A 55 -2.19 5.89 18.43
N ARG A 56 -2.68 4.77 18.97
CA ARG A 56 -3.95 4.16 18.52
C ARG A 56 -5.14 5.08 18.71
N ASP A 57 -5.10 5.93 19.74
CA ASP A 57 -6.15 6.90 20.05
C ASP A 57 -5.98 8.23 19.24
N GLY A 58 -4.97 8.32 18.37
CA GLY A 58 -4.66 9.53 17.57
C GLY A 58 -4.04 10.67 18.36
N GLN A 59 -3.65 10.44 19.62
CA GLN A 59 -3.04 11.42 20.53
C GLN A 59 -1.54 11.59 20.24
N TYR A 60 -1.19 11.93 19.00
CA TYR A 60 0.21 11.94 18.52
C TYR A 60 1.11 12.90 19.29
N VAL A 61 0.62 14.09 19.69
CA VAL A 61 1.41 15.06 20.45
C VAL A 61 1.81 14.50 21.82
N SER A 62 0.87 13.90 22.54
CA SER A 62 1.14 13.28 23.84
C SER A 62 2.03 12.04 23.71
N ALA A 63 1.82 11.23 22.67
CA ALA A 63 2.67 10.08 22.38
C ALA A 63 4.12 10.50 22.12
N LEU A 64 4.34 11.54 21.29
CA LEU A 64 5.68 12.04 20.99
C LEU A 64 6.38 12.60 22.23
N ALA A 65 5.68 13.31 23.12
CA ALA A 65 6.28 13.78 24.37
C ALA A 65 6.81 12.62 25.23
N LYS A 66 6.08 11.50 25.29
CA LYS A 66 6.51 10.28 25.98
C LYS A 66 7.69 9.61 25.29
N ILE A 67 7.62 9.46 23.97
CA ILE A 67 8.68 8.86 23.15
C ILE A 67 9.98 9.66 23.25
N ASP A 68 9.91 10.99 23.09
CA ASP A 68 11.08 11.87 23.15
C ASP A 68 11.68 11.90 24.56
N GLY A 69 10.87 11.74 25.61
CA GLY A 69 11.35 11.55 26.98
C GLY A 69 12.24 10.30 27.13
N VAL A 70 11.83 9.18 26.54
CA VAL A 70 12.66 7.95 26.51
C VAL A 70 13.93 8.18 25.69
N LEU A 71 13.81 8.77 24.50
CA LEU A 71 14.93 9.04 23.61
C LEU A 71 15.95 10.04 24.16
N ALA A 72 15.54 10.92 25.08
CA ALA A 72 16.45 11.81 25.79
C ALA A 72 17.38 11.05 26.75
N THR A 73 16.95 9.89 27.26
CA THR A 73 17.75 9.03 28.15
C THR A 73 18.50 7.93 27.42
N ASP A 74 17.87 7.35 26.39
CA ASP A 74 18.43 6.32 25.53
C ASP A 74 18.05 6.63 24.08
N SER A 75 18.91 7.39 23.40
CA SER A 75 18.67 7.86 22.04
C SER A 75 18.65 6.73 21.01
N LYS A 76 19.15 5.53 21.36
CA LYS A 76 19.17 4.37 20.48
C LYS A 76 18.03 3.40 20.73
N ASN A 77 17.19 3.61 21.75
CA ASN A 77 16.10 2.72 22.12
C ASN A 77 15.25 2.31 20.88
N PRO A 78 15.29 1.03 20.45
CA PRO A 78 14.68 0.65 19.19
C PRO A 78 13.15 0.76 19.22
N GLN A 79 12.52 0.46 20.37
CA GLN A 79 11.07 0.55 20.52
C GLN A 79 10.58 2.00 20.46
N ALA A 80 11.27 2.94 21.12
CA ALA A 80 10.91 4.36 21.07
C ALA A 80 11.07 4.93 19.66
N ARG A 81 12.18 4.62 18.98
CA ARG A 81 12.42 5.00 17.57
C ARG A 81 11.36 4.41 16.65
N PHE A 82 10.97 3.14 16.86
CA PHE A 82 9.92 2.50 16.09
C PHE A 82 8.58 3.23 16.23
N LEU A 83 8.16 3.53 17.47
CA LEU A 83 6.93 4.27 17.73
C LEU A 83 6.98 5.69 17.15
N LYS A 84 8.15 6.34 17.14
CA LYS A 84 8.34 7.63 16.46
C LYS A 84 8.12 7.52 14.94
N GLY A 85 8.72 6.52 14.30
CA GLY A 85 8.52 6.25 12.88
C GLY A 85 7.06 5.97 12.52
N VAL A 86 6.35 5.25 13.40
CA VAL A 86 4.91 5.02 13.29
C VAL A 86 4.12 6.33 13.33
N VAL A 87 4.38 7.20 14.31
CA VAL A 87 3.71 8.51 14.39
C VAL A 87 3.99 9.36 13.15
N GLN A 88 5.25 9.41 12.69
CA GLN A 88 5.64 10.15 11.50
C GLN A 88 4.85 9.67 10.27
N ASN A 89 4.72 8.35 10.08
CA ASN A 89 3.98 7.78 8.98
C ASN A 89 2.47 8.11 9.06
N ASP A 90 1.87 7.98 10.23
CA ASP A 90 0.45 8.28 10.45
C ASP A 90 0.13 9.78 10.26
N GLN A 91 1.10 10.66 10.49
CA GLN A 91 1.02 12.09 10.20
C GLN A 91 1.36 12.45 8.74
N ALA A 92 1.50 11.45 7.86
CA ALA A 92 1.89 11.58 6.46
C ALA A 92 3.30 12.17 6.23
N ASP A 93 4.14 12.24 7.26
CA ASP A 93 5.57 12.56 7.14
C ASP A 93 6.37 11.32 6.74
N THR A 94 6.08 10.84 5.52
CA THR A 94 6.62 9.59 4.98
C THR A 94 8.14 9.60 4.78
N GLU A 95 8.74 10.77 4.53
CA GLU A 95 10.19 10.88 4.40
C GLU A 95 10.90 10.76 5.76
N ALA A 96 10.36 11.41 6.81
CA ALA A 96 10.91 11.24 8.16
C ALA A 96 10.72 9.81 8.67
N ALA A 97 9.53 9.22 8.45
CA ALA A 97 9.26 7.83 8.83
C ALA A 97 10.24 6.85 8.17
N LYS A 98 10.43 6.99 6.86
CA LYS A 98 11.38 6.18 6.09
C LYS A 98 12.81 6.32 6.60
N ALA A 99 13.27 7.54 6.89
CA ALA A 99 14.59 7.75 7.48
C ALA A 99 14.72 7.06 8.85
N THR A 100 13.71 7.19 9.72
CA THR A 100 13.69 6.52 11.03
C THR A 100 13.75 5.00 10.90
N PHE A 101 12.94 4.41 10.03
CA PHE A 101 12.93 2.96 9.84
C PHE A 101 14.19 2.45 9.14
N GLN A 102 14.77 3.19 8.20
CA GLN A 102 16.06 2.83 7.58
C GLN A 102 17.18 2.76 8.62
N GLN A 103 17.29 3.77 9.48
CA GLN A 103 18.28 3.74 10.55
C GLN A 103 18.03 2.59 11.54
N LEU A 104 16.76 2.23 11.79
CA LEU A 104 16.43 1.04 12.60
C LEU A 104 16.87 -0.25 11.91
N THR A 105 16.71 -0.39 10.59
CA THR A 105 17.20 -1.57 9.86
C THR A 105 18.73 -1.67 9.83
N GLU A 106 19.43 -0.54 9.91
CA GLU A 106 20.90 -0.49 9.97
C GLU A 106 21.42 -0.84 11.37
N ASP A 107 20.82 -0.26 12.42
CA ASP A 107 21.26 -0.45 13.80
C ASP A 107 20.76 -1.78 14.41
N TYR A 108 19.58 -2.25 13.98
CA TYR A 108 18.87 -3.42 14.52
C TYR A 108 18.33 -4.32 13.40
N PRO A 109 19.21 -4.93 12.60
CA PRO A 109 18.83 -5.70 11.42
C PRO A 109 18.01 -6.97 11.74
N GLU A 110 17.94 -7.39 13.00
CA GLU A 110 17.14 -8.52 13.49
C GLU A 110 15.66 -8.19 13.72
N LEU A 111 15.28 -6.91 13.69
CA LEU A 111 13.90 -6.47 13.88
C LEU A 111 13.16 -6.51 12.53
N PRO A 112 12.12 -7.34 12.36
CA PRO A 112 11.34 -7.36 11.14
C PRO A 112 10.36 -6.20 10.98
N GLU A 113 9.94 -5.56 12.08
CA GLU A 113 8.90 -4.51 12.04
C GLU A 113 9.34 -3.28 11.24
N PRO A 114 10.58 -2.76 11.37
CA PRO A 114 11.07 -1.66 10.52
C PRO A 114 11.06 -1.99 9.03
N TYR A 115 11.45 -3.20 8.64
CA TYR A 115 11.38 -3.64 7.24
C TYR A 115 9.94 -3.67 6.73
N ASN A 116 9.00 -4.22 7.50
CA ASN A 116 7.58 -4.22 7.14
C ASN A 116 7.04 -2.80 6.92
N ASN A 117 7.38 -1.85 7.79
CA ASN A 117 6.93 -0.47 7.63
C ASN A 117 7.56 0.23 6.41
N LEU A 118 8.85 -0.01 6.13
CA LEU A 118 9.47 0.46 4.89
C LEU A 118 8.78 -0.11 3.65
N ALA A 119 8.39 -1.38 3.69
CA ALA A 119 7.68 -2.00 2.59
C ALA A 119 6.32 -1.35 2.34
N VAL A 120 5.55 -1.06 3.40
CA VAL A 120 4.30 -0.32 3.29
C VAL A 120 4.57 1.03 2.62
N ILE A 121 5.50 1.84 3.14
CA ILE A 121 5.83 3.17 2.58
C ILE A 121 6.21 3.06 1.09
N TRP A 122 7.09 2.12 0.72
CA TRP A 122 7.47 1.92 -0.68
C TRP A 122 6.29 1.47 -1.56
N ALA A 123 5.41 0.62 -1.04
CA ALA A 123 4.21 0.20 -1.76
C ALA A 123 3.26 1.38 -2.04
N GLN A 124 3.09 2.29 -1.08
CA GLN A 124 2.30 3.52 -1.26
C GLN A 124 2.90 4.43 -2.35
N GLN A 125 4.22 4.39 -2.51
CA GLN A 125 4.96 5.13 -3.54
C GLN A 125 5.02 4.39 -4.90
N GLY A 126 4.41 3.20 -5.02
CA GLY A 126 4.45 2.37 -6.22
C GLY A 126 5.77 1.61 -6.45
N GLU A 127 6.68 1.66 -5.48
CA GLU A 127 8.01 1.05 -5.50
C GLU A 127 7.95 -0.43 -5.07
N TYR A 128 7.14 -1.23 -5.77
CA TYR A 128 6.78 -2.59 -5.35
C TYR A 128 7.96 -3.55 -5.22
N GLU A 129 9.01 -3.40 -6.04
CA GLU A 129 10.23 -4.21 -5.94
C GLU A 129 11.05 -3.90 -4.67
N LYS A 130 11.06 -2.64 -4.22
CA LYS A 130 11.69 -2.28 -2.93
C LYS A 130 10.86 -2.83 -1.79
N ALA A 131 9.54 -2.71 -1.87
CA ALA A 131 8.62 -3.27 -0.88
C ALA A 131 8.78 -4.78 -0.72
N ARG A 132 8.85 -5.53 -1.84
CA ARG A 132 9.09 -6.98 -1.82
C ARG A 132 10.37 -7.32 -1.05
N ARG A 133 11.49 -6.67 -1.40
CA ARG A 133 12.79 -6.95 -0.78
C ARG A 133 12.79 -6.66 0.72
N ALA A 134 12.14 -5.58 1.17
CA ALA A 134 12.01 -5.32 2.60
C ALA A 134 11.24 -6.45 3.31
N LEU A 135 10.12 -6.90 2.75
CA LEU A 135 9.34 -7.98 3.39
C LEU A 135 10.09 -9.31 3.37
N GLU A 136 10.85 -9.60 2.32
CA GLU A 136 11.75 -10.77 2.27
C GLU A 136 12.80 -10.70 3.39
N LEU A 137 13.35 -9.52 3.69
CA LEU A 137 14.25 -9.32 4.83
C LEU A 137 13.53 -9.47 6.17
N ALA A 138 12.30 -8.95 6.30
CA ALA A 138 11.48 -9.16 7.49
C ALA A 138 11.29 -10.67 7.77
N LEU A 139 10.95 -11.44 6.74
CA LEU A 139 10.75 -12.89 6.85
C LEU A 139 12.04 -13.68 7.06
N LEU A 140 13.19 -13.17 6.61
CA LEU A 140 14.48 -13.77 6.92
C LEU A 140 14.77 -13.74 8.44
N THR A 141 14.38 -12.65 9.10
CA THR A 141 14.56 -12.49 10.57
C THR A 141 13.47 -13.22 11.37
N ARG A 142 12.22 -13.21 10.88
CA ARG A 142 11.07 -13.87 11.52
C ARG A 142 10.18 -14.55 10.47
N PRO A 143 10.42 -15.82 10.13
CA PRO A 143 9.66 -16.53 9.10
C PRO A 143 8.15 -16.66 9.39
N GLU A 144 7.77 -16.64 10.65
CA GLU A 144 6.37 -16.75 11.14
C GLU A 144 5.66 -15.37 11.17
N TYR A 145 6.27 -14.31 10.65
CA TYR A 145 5.68 -12.97 10.68
C TYR A 145 4.51 -12.85 9.70
N GLY A 146 3.31 -13.21 10.17
CA GLY A 146 2.11 -13.32 9.35
C GLY A 146 1.75 -12.04 8.59
N ILE A 147 1.94 -10.87 9.21
CA ILE A 147 1.70 -9.57 8.58
C ILE A 147 2.61 -9.37 7.36
N ALA A 148 3.87 -9.82 7.43
CA ALA A 148 4.78 -9.72 6.29
C ALA A 148 4.38 -10.66 5.13
N HIS A 149 3.83 -11.83 5.42
CA HIS A 149 3.27 -12.73 4.39
C HIS A 149 2.03 -12.13 3.71
N GLU A 150 1.12 -11.54 4.49
CA GLU A 150 -0.05 -10.82 3.96
C GLU A 150 0.39 -9.68 3.02
N ASN A 151 1.30 -8.83 3.50
CA ASN A 151 1.84 -7.73 2.72
C ASN A 151 2.58 -8.23 1.47
N LEU A 152 3.31 -9.35 1.52
CA LEU A 152 3.95 -9.92 0.32
C LEU A 152 2.93 -10.40 -0.71
N GLY A 153 1.81 -11.00 -0.26
CA GLY A 153 0.71 -11.37 -1.14
C GLY A 153 0.18 -10.17 -1.92
N ASP A 154 -0.08 -9.06 -1.23
CA ASP A 154 -0.50 -7.81 -1.84
C ASP A 154 0.53 -7.26 -2.82
N ILE A 155 1.82 -7.29 -2.46
CA ILE A 155 2.92 -6.85 -3.33
C ILE A 155 3.02 -7.73 -4.59
N TYR A 156 2.93 -9.06 -4.46
CA TYR A 156 2.97 -9.96 -5.62
C TYR A 156 1.78 -9.75 -6.55
N ALA A 157 0.58 -9.53 -6.02
CA ALA A 157 -0.58 -9.20 -6.84
C ALA A 157 -0.38 -7.85 -7.57
N ARG A 158 0.20 -6.83 -6.93
CA ARG A 158 0.51 -5.55 -7.59
C ARG A 158 1.58 -5.69 -8.68
N LEU A 159 2.65 -6.45 -8.43
CA LEU A 159 3.67 -6.77 -9.44
C LEU A 159 3.05 -7.52 -10.64
N ALA A 160 2.17 -8.48 -10.39
CA ALA A 160 1.43 -9.17 -11.44
C ALA A 160 0.56 -8.21 -12.26
N SER A 161 -0.11 -7.24 -11.61
CA SER A 161 -0.87 -6.20 -12.32
C SER A 161 0.00 -5.38 -13.27
N VAL A 162 1.22 -5.02 -12.88
CA VAL A 162 2.16 -4.25 -13.73
C VAL A 162 2.51 -5.06 -14.99
N GLU A 163 2.83 -6.34 -14.83
CA GLU A 163 3.20 -7.19 -15.96
C GLU A 163 2.01 -7.55 -16.86
N TYR A 164 0.80 -7.73 -16.30
CA TYR A 164 -0.40 -7.91 -17.12
C TYR A 164 -0.74 -6.65 -17.93
N ASP A 165 -0.60 -5.47 -17.34
CA ASP A 165 -0.81 -4.21 -18.05
C ASP A 165 0.18 -4.06 -19.21
N ARG A 166 1.47 -4.36 -18.98
CA ARG A 166 2.48 -4.42 -20.04
C ARG A 166 2.11 -5.42 -21.14
N ALA A 167 1.67 -6.62 -20.77
CA ALA A 167 1.27 -7.65 -21.74
C ALA A 167 0.08 -7.20 -22.60
N VAL A 168 -0.92 -6.52 -22.01
CA VAL A 168 -2.08 -5.96 -22.73
C VAL A 168 -1.66 -4.80 -23.64
N GLY A 169 -0.69 -3.99 -23.20
CA GLY A 169 -0.11 -2.92 -24.03
C GLY A 169 0.58 -3.44 -25.28
N LEU A 170 1.27 -4.58 -25.17
CA LEU A 170 1.96 -5.25 -26.27
C LEU A 170 1.00 -6.02 -27.20
N ASP A 171 0.00 -6.70 -26.62
CA ASP A 171 -1.02 -7.43 -27.36
C ASP A 171 -2.42 -7.16 -26.81
N LYS A 172 -3.14 -6.28 -27.50
CA LYS A 172 -4.52 -5.91 -27.17
C LYS A 172 -5.53 -7.04 -27.41
N SER A 173 -5.13 -8.14 -28.04
CA SER A 173 -5.98 -9.32 -28.23
C SER A 173 -5.81 -10.37 -27.12
N ASN A 174 -4.83 -10.21 -26.23
CA ASN A 174 -4.55 -11.14 -25.13
C ASN A 174 -5.65 -11.13 -24.05
N LYS A 175 -6.70 -11.92 -24.28
CA LYS A 175 -7.87 -12.05 -23.38
C LYS A 175 -7.51 -12.59 -22.00
N SER A 176 -6.49 -13.45 -21.91
CA SER A 176 -6.02 -14.00 -20.64
C SER A 176 -5.44 -12.89 -19.74
N ALA A 177 -4.53 -12.07 -20.29
CA ALA A 177 -3.94 -10.95 -19.55
C ALA A 177 -4.98 -9.90 -19.16
N GLN A 178 -5.92 -9.57 -20.05
CA GLN A 178 -7.03 -8.65 -19.76
C GLN A 178 -7.89 -9.11 -18.59
N THR A 179 -8.26 -10.40 -18.59
CA THR A 179 -9.09 -10.98 -17.54
C THR A 179 -8.36 -10.97 -16.20
N LYS A 180 -7.10 -11.42 -16.16
CA LYS A 180 -6.30 -11.44 -14.91
C LYS A 180 -6.01 -10.04 -14.38
N LEU A 181 -5.71 -9.09 -15.26
CA LEU A 181 -5.55 -7.68 -14.89
C LEU A 181 -6.82 -7.11 -14.23
N THR A 182 -7.98 -7.44 -14.79
CA THR A 182 -9.28 -7.01 -14.22
C THR A 182 -9.48 -7.60 -12.83
N LEU A 183 -9.29 -8.92 -12.66
CA LEU A 183 -9.44 -9.58 -11.36
C LEU A 183 -8.49 -9.03 -10.29
N VAL A 184 -7.23 -8.78 -10.65
CA VAL A 184 -6.26 -8.20 -9.72
C VAL A 184 -6.63 -6.76 -9.35
N ARG A 185 -7.15 -5.97 -10.29
CA ARG A 185 -7.65 -4.62 -9.97
C ARG A 185 -8.87 -4.67 -9.05
N GLU A 186 -9.78 -5.61 -9.27
CA GLU A 186 -10.95 -5.84 -8.42
C GLU A 186 -10.56 -6.24 -6.99
N LEU A 187 -9.52 -7.08 -6.84
CA LEU A 187 -8.98 -7.47 -5.53
C LEU A 187 -8.66 -6.25 -4.65
N PHE A 188 -8.10 -5.19 -5.24
CA PHE A 188 -7.74 -3.96 -4.51
C PHE A 188 -8.82 -2.88 -4.52
N ALA A 189 -9.87 -3.01 -5.34
CA ALA A 189 -11.00 -2.09 -5.36
C ALA A 189 -11.98 -2.36 -4.21
N VAL A 190 -12.05 -3.60 -3.73
CA VAL A 190 -12.85 -3.99 -2.58
C VAL A 190 -12.04 -3.69 -1.31
N ALA A 191 -12.27 -2.53 -0.69
CA ALA A 191 -11.84 -2.34 0.69
C ALA A 191 -12.42 -3.48 1.56
N PRO A 192 -11.74 -3.94 2.63
CA PRO A 192 -12.30 -4.95 3.51
C PRO A 192 -13.56 -4.39 4.18
N SER A 193 -14.71 -4.60 3.54
CA SER A 193 -16.01 -4.51 4.16
C SER A 193 -16.13 -5.73 5.08
N ALA A 194 -16.57 -5.53 6.32
CA ALA A 194 -16.78 -6.55 7.34
C ALA A 194 -17.85 -7.61 7.00
N THR A 195 -18.14 -7.82 5.71
CA THR A 195 -19.00 -8.89 5.21
C THR A 195 -18.13 -9.96 4.56
N PRO A 196 -18.06 -11.18 5.11
CA PRO A 196 -17.31 -12.26 4.49
C PRO A 196 -17.89 -12.52 3.10
N VAL A 197 -17.06 -12.36 2.07
CA VAL A 197 -17.39 -12.86 0.74
C VAL A 197 -17.43 -14.38 0.86
N LYS A 198 -18.63 -14.95 0.74
CA LYS A 198 -18.82 -16.41 0.69
C LYS A 198 -18.12 -16.91 -0.58
N LEU A 199 -16.93 -17.47 -0.43
CA LEU A 199 -16.26 -18.22 -1.48
C LEU A 199 -17.22 -19.31 -2.00
N PRO A 200 -17.37 -19.47 -3.33
CA PRO A 200 -18.18 -20.56 -3.87
C PRO A 200 -17.57 -21.89 -3.39
N GLU A 201 -18.36 -22.67 -2.67
CA GLU A 201 -17.97 -24.00 -2.21
C GLU A 201 -17.55 -24.84 -3.42
N PRO A 202 -16.40 -25.55 -3.34
CA PRO A 202 -16.02 -26.47 -4.39
C PRO A 202 -17.12 -27.51 -4.56
N LYS A 203 -17.66 -27.62 -5.79
CA LYS A 203 -18.63 -28.65 -6.14
C LYS A 203 -18.08 -30.00 -5.67
N PRO A 204 -18.85 -30.80 -4.92
CA PRO A 204 -18.39 -32.11 -4.48
C PRO A 204 -18.02 -32.91 -5.73
N ALA A 205 -16.78 -33.40 -5.75
CA ALA A 205 -16.32 -34.34 -6.75
C ALA A 205 -17.28 -35.53 -6.74
N GLY A 206 -17.95 -35.77 -7.87
CA GLY A 206 -18.89 -36.87 -8.02
C GLY A 206 -18.21 -38.17 -7.61
N ALA A 207 -18.85 -38.90 -6.68
CA ALA A 207 -18.34 -40.17 -6.20
C ALA A 207 -18.07 -41.14 -7.37
N PRO A 208 -16.98 -41.92 -7.32
CA PRO A 208 -16.67 -42.89 -8.36
C PRO A 208 -17.79 -43.95 -8.43
N LYS A 209 -18.36 -44.12 -9.63
CA LYS A 209 -19.24 -45.26 -9.94
C LYS A 209 -18.44 -46.53 -9.76
N LYS A 210 -18.79 -47.33 -8.75
CA LYS A 210 -18.35 -48.74 -8.68
C LYS A 210 -18.98 -49.48 -9.85
N GLN A 211 -18.13 -50.12 -10.66
CA GLN A 211 -18.51 -51.18 -11.58
C GLN A 211 -18.69 -52.48 -10.79
#